data_AF-A0A815XZW2-F1
#
_entry.id   AF-A0A815XZW2-F1
#
_cell.length_a   1.000
_cell.length_b   1.000
_cell.length_c   1.000
_cell.angle_alpha   90.00
_cell.angle_beta   90.00
_cell.angle_gamma   90.00
#
_symmetry.space_group_name_H-M   'P 1'
#
loop_
_entity.id
_entity.type
_entity.pdbx_description
1 polymer ?
#
loop_
_entity_poly.entity_id
_entity_poly.type
_entity_poly.pdbx_seq_one_letter_code
_entity_poly.pdbx_strand_id
1 'polypeptide(L)'
;MLNLSKMSFLSKIKRSRIKLTTSIRSPQTLITTQSETTLSSPSSVSATFNSTTTLQNDDDPILKNLNPQQLQAVTCDNNQSTLVLSGAGSGKTRVLTTRIAYLIREHSVKPDEILAVTFTNKAALEMRGRITKMLINIRLSDMWL
;
A
#
# COMPACT_ATOMS: atom_id res chain seq x y z
N MET A 1 31.34 -33.64 -15.98
CA MET A 1 31.70 -33.64 -14.55
C MET A 1 30.96 -32.48 -13.88
N LEU A 2 30.01 -32.77 -13.00
CA LEU A 2 29.25 -31.77 -12.26
C LEU A 2 30.15 -31.06 -11.25
N ASN A 3 30.11 -29.73 -11.21
CA ASN A 3 30.83 -28.95 -10.20
C ASN A 3 29.89 -28.71 -9.00
N LEU A 4 30.11 -29.49 -7.95
CA LEU A 4 29.48 -29.38 -6.63
C LEU A 4 30.00 -28.12 -5.92
N SER A 5 29.31 -26.99 -6.05
CA SER A 5 29.56 -25.85 -5.15
C SER A 5 28.32 -24.97 -4.92
N LYS A 6 27.18 -25.60 -4.65
CA LYS A 6 25.98 -24.92 -4.12
C LYS A 6 25.18 -25.84 -3.20
N MET A 7 25.78 -26.29 -2.09
CA MET A 7 25.07 -27.15 -1.12
C MET A 7 25.38 -26.83 0.35
N SER A 8 25.57 -25.56 0.68
CA SER A 8 25.62 -25.12 2.08
C SER A 8 24.97 -23.75 2.26
N PHE A 9 23.65 -23.67 2.10
CA PHE A 9 22.90 -22.47 2.52
C PHE A 9 21.48 -22.76 3.05
N LEU A 10 21.19 -24.00 3.44
CA LEU A 10 19.87 -24.39 3.95
C LEU A 10 19.93 -25.06 5.33
N SER A 11 20.66 -24.48 6.29
CA SER A 11 20.80 -25.08 7.64
C SER A 11 20.62 -24.14 8.83
N LYS A 12 20.23 -22.86 8.69
CA LYS A 12 20.09 -21.98 9.88
C LYS A 12 18.90 -21.02 9.82
N ILE A 13 17.69 -21.55 9.82
CA ILE A 13 16.51 -20.80 10.27
C ILE A 13 15.98 -21.48 11.53
N LYS A 14 16.65 -21.19 12.65
CA LYS A 14 16.20 -21.57 14.00
C LYS A 14 15.21 -20.49 14.45
N ARG A 15 13.96 -20.89 14.69
CA ARG A 15 12.84 -20.02 15.10
C ARG A 15 13.10 -19.41 16.48
N SER A 16 13.30 -18.10 16.57
CA SER A 16 13.26 -17.35 17.82
C SER A 16 11.93 -16.59 17.91
N ARG A 17 11.08 -17.00 18.86
CA ARG A 17 9.84 -16.30 19.22
C ARG A 17 10.20 -15.05 20.02
N ILE A 18 9.94 -13.87 19.48
CA ILE A 18 9.93 -12.62 20.24
C ILE A 18 8.47 -12.28 20.53
N LYS A 19 8.09 -12.35 21.82
CA LYS A 19 6.84 -11.78 22.35
C LYS A 19 7.08 -10.31 22.64
N LEU A 20 6.28 -9.40 22.07
CA LEU A 20 6.18 -8.03 22.60
C LEU A 20 4.72 -7.59 22.59
N THR A 21 4.32 -7.06 23.75
CA THR A 21 2.96 -6.81 24.22
C THR A 21 2.48 -5.44 23.77
N THR A 22 1.23 -5.34 23.35
CA THR A 22 0.59 -4.08 22.94
C THR A 22 0.34 -3.19 24.16
N SER A 23 1.02 -2.03 24.22
CA SER A 23 0.72 -0.95 25.17
C SER A 23 -0.25 0.03 24.51
N ILE A 24 -1.53 -0.04 24.89
CA ILE A 24 -2.56 0.92 24.48
C ILE A 24 -2.58 2.05 25.51
N ARG A 25 -2.16 3.26 25.13
CA ARG A 25 -2.30 4.47 25.95
C ARG A 25 -3.33 5.40 25.30
N SER A 26 -4.49 5.52 25.94
CA SER A 26 -5.54 6.50 25.60
C SER A 26 -5.06 7.94 25.84
N PRO A 27 -5.39 8.92 24.98
CA PRO A 27 -5.15 10.33 25.29
C PRO A 27 -6.25 10.84 26.22
N GLN A 28 -5.86 11.39 27.38
CA GLN A 28 -6.74 12.08 28.32
C GLN A 28 -7.05 13.51 27.86
N THR A 29 -8.29 13.90 28.11
CA THR A 29 -8.93 15.20 27.96
C THR A 29 -8.37 16.21 28.96
N LEU A 30 -8.01 17.42 28.51
CA LEU A 30 -7.78 18.59 29.36
C LEU A 30 -8.80 19.67 29.01
N ILE A 31 -9.72 19.92 29.93
CA ILE A 31 -10.70 21.02 29.88
C ILE A 31 -10.07 22.16 30.69
N THR A 32 -9.85 23.31 30.06
CA THR A 32 -9.51 24.57 30.75
C THR A 32 -10.70 25.52 30.66
N THR A 33 -11.29 25.77 31.82
CA THR A 33 -12.38 26.73 32.06
C THR A 33 -11.80 28.13 32.24
N GLN A 34 -12.26 29.11 31.47
CA GLN A 34 -12.17 30.52 31.83
C GLN A 34 -13.52 31.20 31.57
N SER A 35 -13.98 31.89 32.61
CA SER A 35 -15.17 32.72 32.74
C SER A 35 -14.95 34.11 32.17
N GLU A 36 -15.94 34.69 31.49
CA GLU A 36 -16.44 36.06 31.77
C GLU A 36 -17.64 36.45 30.89
N THR A 37 -18.52 37.24 31.50
CA THR A 37 -19.85 37.67 31.08
C THR A 37 -19.76 39.01 30.35
N THR A 38 -20.46 39.20 29.22
CA THR A 38 -21.19 40.44 28.88
C THR A 38 -22.14 40.23 27.69
N LEU A 39 -23.33 40.84 27.81
CA LEU A 39 -24.38 40.96 26.79
C LEU A 39 -23.85 41.54 25.47
N SER A 40 -24.06 40.84 24.37
CA SER A 40 -24.54 41.41 23.10
C SER A 40 -24.79 40.29 22.10
N SER A 41 -25.97 40.30 21.49
CA SER A 41 -26.37 39.40 20.41
C SER A 41 -25.35 39.40 19.27
N PRO A 42 -25.05 38.23 18.69
CA PRO A 42 -24.68 38.20 17.28
C PRO A 42 -25.61 37.25 16.53
N SER A 43 -26.34 37.86 15.59
CA SER A 43 -26.97 37.23 14.44
C SER A 43 -26.07 36.14 13.85
N SER A 44 -26.70 35.04 13.46
CA SER A 44 -26.18 33.94 12.64
C SER A 44 -24.96 34.30 11.76
N VAL A 45 -23.75 34.13 12.30
CA VAL A 45 -22.52 34.10 11.53
C VAL A 45 -22.25 32.65 11.21
N SER A 46 -22.60 32.24 10.00
CA SER A 46 -22.26 30.93 9.48
C SER A 46 -20.74 30.79 9.51
N ALA A 47 -20.25 29.89 10.36
CA ALA A 47 -18.85 29.50 10.34
C ALA A 47 -18.57 28.85 8.98
N THR A 48 -17.98 29.62 8.07
CA THR A 48 -17.35 29.08 6.86
C THR A 48 -16.20 28.20 7.33
N PHE A 49 -16.49 26.91 7.47
CA PHE A 49 -15.49 25.89 7.72
C PHE A 49 -14.68 25.78 6.42
N ASN A 50 -13.63 26.60 6.33
CA ASN A 50 -12.63 26.46 5.28
C ASN A 50 -12.12 25.03 5.37
N SER A 51 -12.59 24.20 4.45
CA SER A 51 -12.17 22.83 4.31
C SER A 51 -10.71 22.90 3.90
N THR A 52 -9.82 22.78 4.88
CA THR A 52 -8.42 22.48 4.65
C THR A 52 -8.40 21.18 3.87
N THR A 53 -8.14 21.31 2.58
CA THR A 53 -8.04 20.24 1.59
C THR A 53 -7.00 19.24 2.07
N THR A 54 -7.44 18.19 2.76
CA THR A 54 -6.68 16.94 2.84
C THR A 54 -6.51 16.45 1.41
N LEU A 55 -5.27 16.43 0.92
CA LEU A 55 -4.87 15.82 -0.35
C LEU A 55 -5.05 14.29 -0.26
N GLN A 56 -6.29 13.83 -0.06
CA GLN A 56 -6.66 12.45 -0.34
C GLN A 56 -6.78 12.37 -1.86
N ASN A 57 -5.85 11.65 -2.49
CA ASN A 57 -5.85 11.34 -3.91
C ASN A 57 -7.03 10.41 -4.25
N ASP A 58 -8.26 10.88 -4.06
CA ASP A 58 -9.48 10.11 -4.31
C ASP A 58 -9.77 9.93 -5.80
N ASP A 59 -9.10 10.70 -6.67
CA ASP A 59 -9.33 10.65 -8.11
C ASP A 59 -8.53 9.58 -8.84
N ASP A 60 -7.51 9.00 -8.22
CA ASP A 60 -6.65 8.03 -8.88
C ASP A 60 -7.37 6.68 -9.08
N PRO A 61 -7.73 6.29 -10.32
CA PRO A 61 -8.50 5.09 -10.59
C PRO A 61 -7.79 3.79 -10.15
N ILE A 62 -6.46 3.78 -10.06
CA ILE A 62 -5.67 2.59 -9.68
C ILE A 62 -5.64 2.42 -8.16
N LEU A 63 -5.63 3.53 -7.41
CA LEU A 63 -5.56 3.54 -5.95
C LEU A 63 -6.95 3.54 -5.28
N LYS A 64 -8.03 3.69 -6.05
CA LYS A 64 -9.40 3.63 -5.55
C LYS A 64 -9.69 2.32 -4.81
N ASN A 65 -10.46 2.43 -3.73
CA ASN A 65 -10.95 1.32 -2.90
C ASN A 65 -9.83 0.48 -2.24
N LEU A 66 -8.65 1.04 -1.97
CA LEU A 66 -7.64 0.42 -1.11
C LEU A 66 -7.85 0.87 0.33
N ASN A 67 -7.67 -0.05 1.29
CA ASN A 67 -7.57 0.38 2.69
C ASN A 67 -6.21 1.06 2.96
N PRO A 68 -6.03 1.76 4.08
CA PRO A 68 -4.80 2.49 4.36
C PRO A 68 -3.54 1.62 4.33
N GLN A 69 -3.61 0.37 4.81
CA GLN A 69 -2.47 -0.54 4.82
C GLN A 69 -2.11 -1.04 3.41
N GLN A 70 -3.11 -1.30 2.57
CA GLN A 70 -2.93 -1.68 1.17
C GLN A 70 -2.38 -0.52 0.36
N LEU A 71 -2.88 0.69 0.59
CA LEU A 71 -2.38 1.91 -0.06
C LEU A 71 -0.90 2.10 0.25
N GLN A 72 -0.51 2.03 1.52
CA GLN A 72 0.89 2.13 1.94
C GLN A 72 1.78 1.03 1.30
N ALA A 73 1.26 -0.20 1.16
CA ALA A 73 1.98 -1.28 0.49
C ALA A 73 2.14 -1.03 -1.02
N VAL A 74 1.22 -0.30 -1.65
CA VAL A 74 1.26 0.07 -3.07
C VAL A 74 2.16 1.29 -3.32
N THR A 75 2.20 2.25 -2.40
CA THR A 75 2.94 3.52 -2.56
C THR A 75 4.27 3.55 -1.82
N CYS A 76 4.79 2.40 -1.39
CA CYS A 76 6.08 2.33 -0.69
C CYS A 76 7.25 2.79 -1.58
N ASP A 77 8.33 3.22 -0.93
CA ASP A 77 9.55 3.66 -1.61
C ASP A 77 10.12 2.55 -2.50
N ASN A 78 10.41 2.89 -3.76
CA ASN A 78 10.92 1.96 -4.77
C ASN A 78 12.35 1.51 -4.48
N ASN A 79 13.11 2.28 -3.68
CA ASN A 79 14.49 1.95 -3.32
C ASN A 79 14.60 0.95 -2.15
N GLN A 80 13.45 0.53 -1.59
CA GLN A 80 13.41 -0.34 -0.40
C GLN A 80 12.75 -1.68 -0.71
N SER A 81 13.40 -2.76 -0.26
CA SER A 81 12.78 -4.09 -0.29
C SER A 81 11.62 -4.15 0.71
N THR A 82 10.41 -4.44 0.21
CA THR A 82 9.19 -4.45 1.01
C THR A 82 8.62 -5.87 1.15
N LEU A 83 8.27 -6.26 2.38
CA LEU A 83 7.57 -7.53 2.68
C LEU A 83 6.14 -7.26 3.15
N VAL A 84 5.15 -7.80 2.44
CA VAL A 84 3.73 -7.66 2.79
C VAL A 84 3.21 -8.98 3.38
N LEU A 85 2.93 -8.98 4.68
CA LEU A 85 2.35 -10.13 5.38
C LEU A 85 0.83 -9.96 5.48
N SER A 86 0.06 -10.98 5.07
CA SER A 86 -1.39 -10.95 5.25
C SER A 86 -2.05 -12.32 5.18
N GLY A 87 -3.24 -12.43 5.79
CA GLY A 87 -4.04 -13.66 5.83
C GLY A 87 -4.72 -14.00 4.49
N ALA A 88 -5.51 -15.07 4.46
CA ALA A 88 -6.37 -15.38 3.32
C ALA A 88 -7.40 -14.26 3.10
N GLY A 89 -7.84 -14.04 1.85
CA GLY A 89 -8.87 -13.04 1.52
C GLY A 89 -8.45 -11.56 1.63
N SER A 90 -7.26 -11.24 2.14
CA SER A 90 -6.76 -9.86 2.36
C SER A 90 -6.48 -9.02 1.10
N GLY A 91 -6.68 -9.58 -0.09
CA GLY A 91 -6.40 -8.90 -1.35
C GLY A 91 -4.92 -8.88 -1.77
N LYS A 92 -4.05 -9.78 -1.28
CA LYS A 92 -2.62 -9.90 -1.69
C LYS A 92 -2.37 -9.69 -3.17
N THR A 93 -3.08 -10.43 -4.01
CA THR A 93 -2.91 -10.34 -5.46
C THR A 93 -3.34 -8.99 -5.99
N ARG A 94 -4.41 -8.38 -5.44
CA ARG A 94 -4.84 -7.03 -5.81
C ARG A 94 -3.75 -6.02 -5.48
N VAL A 95 -3.21 -6.05 -4.26
CA VAL A 95 -2.08 -5.19 -3.85
C VAL A 95 -0.90 -5.33 -4.80
N LEU A 96 -0.49 -6.56 -5.12
CA LEU A 96 0.63 -6.80 -6.05
C LEU A 96 0.36 -6.26 -7.46
N THR A 97 -0.81 -6.55 -8.04
CA THR A 97 -1.15 -6.05 -9.39
C THR A 97 -1.28 -4.54 -9.41
N THR A 98 -1.85 -3.94 -8.36
CA THR A 98 -1.99 -2.50 -8.24
C THR A 98 -0.64 -1.83 -8.04
N ARG A 99 0.29 -2.44 -7.30
CA ARG A 99 1.69 -1.95 -7.17
C ARG A 99 2.41 -1.92 -8.51
N ILE A 100 2.31 -2.99 -9.29
CA ILE A 100 2.91 -3.03 -10.63
C ILE A 100 2.32 -1.93 -11.51
N ALA A 101 1.00 -1.78 -11.51
CA ALA A 101 0.34 -0.74 -12.29
C ALA A 101 0.72 0.68 -11.85
N TYR A 102 0.86 0.89 -10.54
CA TYR A 102 1.33 2.15 -9.96
C TYR A 102 2.77 2.47 -10.37
N LEU A 103 3.69 1.49 -10.34
CA LEU A 103 5.07 1.68 -10.78
C LEU A 103 5.16 2.07 -12.26
N ILE A 104 4.38 1.42 -13.11
CA ILE A 104 4.39 1.72 -14.55
C ILE A 104 3.85 3.13 -14.80
N ARG A 105 2.74 3.50 -14.16
CA ARG A 105 2.06 4.76 -14.45
C ARG A 105 2.66 5.97 -13.75
N GLU A 106 2.96 5.86 -12.46
CA GLU A 106 3.43 6.98 -11.64
C GLU A 106 4.94 7.16 -11.73
N HIS A 107 5.68 6.05 -11.75
CA HIS A 107 7.14 6.07 -11.77
C HIS A 107 7.75 5.83 -13.15
N SER A 108 6.90 5.70 -14.19
CA SER A 108 7.34 5.45 -15.58
C SER A 108 8.27 4.24 -15.72
N VAL A 109 8.15 3.25 -14.83
CA VAL A 109 8.92 2.01 -14.91
C VAL A 109 8.45 1.23 -16.13
N LYS A 110 9.37 0.82 -16.99
CA LYS A 110 8.98 0.11 -18.20
C LYS A 110 8.58 -1.33 -17.86
N PRO A 111 7.58 -1.92 -18.54
CA PRO A 111 7.16 -3.29 -18.25
C PRO A 111 8.28 -4.34 -18.36
N ASP A 112 9.26 -4.14 -19.24
CA ASP A 112 10.44 -5.00 -19.43
C ASP A 112 11.44 -4.96 -18.26
N GLU A 113 11.36 -3.94 -17.40
CA GLU A 113 12.16 -3.79 -16.18
C GLU A 113 11.51 -4.49 -14.96
N ILE A 114 10.32 -5.07 -15.13
CA ILE A 114 9.54 -5.69 -14.05
C ILE A 114 9.55 -7.22 -14.19
N LEU A 115 10.03 -7.89 -13.14
CA LEU A 115 9.92 -9.34 -12.96
C LEU A 115 8.91 -9.65 -11.84
N ALA A 116 7.83 -10.35 -12.18
CA ALA A 116 6.83 -10.78 -11.22
C ALA A 116 6.67 -12.31 -11.24
N VAL A 117 7.16 -12.98 -10.19
CA VAL A 117 7.13 -14.45 -10.10
C VAL A 117 5.91 -14.93 -9.32
N THR A 118 5.27 -15.98 -9.80
CA THR A 118 4.13 -16.64 -9.13
C THR A 118 4.23 -18.16 -9.22
N PHE A 119 3.40 -18.87 -8.46
CA PHE A 119 3.49 -20.34 -8.35
C PHE A 119 3.04 -21.09 -9.61
N THR A 120 2.16 -20.48 -10.43
CA THR A 120 1.59 -21.14 -11.61
C THR A 120 1.47 -20.19 -12.79
N ASN A 121 1.60 -20.74 -14.00
CA ASN A 121 1.37 -19.99 -15.24
C ASN A 121 -0.05 -19.41 -15.32
N LYS A 122 -1.05 -20.12 -14.78
CA LYS A 122 -2.43 -19.60 -14.71
C LYS A 122 -2.50 -18.33 -13.89
N ALA A 123 -1.87 -18.30 -12.72
CA ALA A 123 -1.82 -17.10 -11.88
C ALA A 123 -1.07 -15.96 -12.59
N ALA A 124 -0.03 -16.27 -13.37
CA ALA A 124 0.69 -15.27 -14.15
C ALA A 124 -0.22 -14.62 -15.21
N LEU A 125 -0.96 -15.44 -15.96
CA LEU A 125 -1.93 -14.96 -16.94
C LEU A 125 -3.04 -14.12 -16.30
N GLU A 126 -3.56 -14.53 -15.14
CA GLU A 126 -4.55 -13.76 -14.40
C GLU A 126 -4.01 -12.41 -13.92
N MET A 127 -2.78 -12.37 -13.40
CA MET A 127 -2.13 -11.12 -12.98
C MET A 127 -1.93 -10.18 -14.18
N ARG A 128 -1.42 -10.68 -15.30
CA ARG A 128 -1.27 -9.92 -16.56
C ARG A 128 -2.60 -9.36 -17.04
N GLY A 129 -3.66 -10.17 -17.03
CA GLY A 129 -5.01 -9.73 -17.41
C GLY A 129 -5.58 -8.63 -16.52
N ARG A 130 -5.29 -8.67 -15.20
CA ARG A 130 -5.69 -7.60 -14.26
C ARG A 130 -4.94 -6.29 -14.53
N ILE A 131 -3.63 -6.36 -14.73
CA ILE A 131 -2.80 -5.17 -15.00
C ILE A 131 -3.22 -4.53 -16.34
N THR A 132 -3.49 -5.34 -17.36
CA THR A 132 -3.97 -4.86 -18.67
C THR A 132 -5.29 -4.09 -18.55
N LYS A 133 -6.19 -4.49 -17.63
CA LYS A 133 -7.44 -3.78 -17.38
C LYS A 133 -7.25 -2.46 -16.63
N MET A 134 -6.19 -2.34 -15.84
CA MET A 134 -5.86 -1.10 -15.10
C MET A 134 -5.12 -0.09 -15.99
N LEU A 135 -4.32 -0.57 -16.95
CA LEU A 135 -3.47 0.24 -17.81
C LEU A 135 -3.95 0.14 -19.26
N ILE A 136 -4.80 1.08 -19.67
CA ILE A 136 -5.24 1.18 -21.05
C ILE A 136 -4.05 1.59 -21.92
N ASN A 137 -3.91 0.98 -23.10
CA ASN A 137 -2.85 1.27 -24.08
C ASN A 137 -1.40 0.88 -23.72
N ILE A 138 -1.16 0.10 -22.66
CA ILE A 138 0.19 -0.40 -22.35
C ILE A 138 0.38 -1.83 -22.86
N ARG A 139 1.47 -2.05 -23.61
CA ARG A 139 1.89 -3.39 -24.02
C ARG A 139 2.63 -4.05 -22.86
N LEU A 140 2.04 -5.09 -22.28
CA LEU A 140 2.68 -5.90 -21.23
C LEU A 140 3.45 -7.10 -21.78
N SER A 141 3.50 -7.29 -23.10
CA SER A 141 4.16 -8.44 -23.76
C SER A 141 5.60 -8.65 -23.29
N ASP A 142 6.29 -7.55 -23.01
CA ASP A 142 7.71 -7.55 -22.65
C ASP A 142 7.95 -7.73 -21.14
N MET A 143 6.88 -7.76 -20.32
CA MET A 143 6.97 -8.00 -18.88
C MET A 143 7.15 -9.49 -18.55
N TRP A 144 8.10 -9.77 -17.66
CA TRP A 144 8.48 -11.11 -17.23
C TRP A 144 7.56 -11.60 -16.11
N LEU A 145 6.75 -12.63 -16.40
CA LEU A 145 5.70 -13.13 -15.51
C LEU A 145 5.55 -14.65 -15.54
#